data_AF-A0A1I1QKU6-F1
#
_entry.id   AF-A0A1I1QKU6-F1
#
_cell.length_a   1.000
_cell.length_b   1.000
_cell.length_c   1.000
_cell.angle_alpha   90.00
_cell.angle_beta   90.00
_cell.angle_gamma   90.00
#
_symmetry.space_group_name_H-M   'P 1'
#
loop_
_entity.id
_entity.type
_entity.pdbx_description
1 polymer ?
#
loop_
_entity_poly.entity_id
_entity_poly.type
_entity_poly.pdbx_seq_one_letter_code
_entity_poly.pdbx_strand_id
1 'polypeptide(L)'
;MYRRLLTMASLVTAVSLLPGAAPAAGTGGGLHEVREATARYKNVWGALADGYELASPCVPGMGFHFLGSVAADQSELVATEPNVLVYAPLPDGGLRLVAVEYASFEPASLFGRTFDPPSGEAPFHTLHAWVWQDDPDGMFAAQNPGVSCDV
;
A
#
# COMPACT_ATOMS: atom_id res chain seq x y z
N MET A 1 -1.45 -35.50 -72.45
CA MET A 1 -0.11 -35.19 -71.90
C MET A 1 -0.12 -33.69 -71.62
N TYR A 2 -0.25 -33.17 -70.41
CA TYR A 2 0.65 -33.25 -69.27
C TYR A 2 -0.13 -33.02 -67.96
N ARG A 3 0.14 -33.85 -66.96
CA ARG A 3 -0.43 -33.80 -65.60
C ARG A 3 0.51 -32.96 -64.74
N ARG A 4 0.10 -31.78 -64.29
CA ARG A 4 0.86 -30.98 -63.31
C ARG A 4 0.37 -31.34 -61.91
N LEU A 5 1.23 -32.04 -61.16
CA LEU A 5 1.11 -32.30 -59.74
C LEU A 5 1.39 -30.99 -58.98
N LEU A 6 0.47 -30.57 -58.11
CA LEU A 6 0.69 -29.51 -57.13
C LEU A 6 0.89 -30.18 -55.77
N THR A 7 2.09 -30.07 -55.24
CA THR A 7 2.48 -30.48 -53.90
C THR A 7 1.81 -29.57 -52.86
N MET A 8 1.06 -30.16 -51.92
CA MET A 8 0.56 -29.47 -50.73
C MET A 8 1.74 -29.18 -49.79
N ALA A 9 1.98 -27.91 -49.48
CA ALA A 9 2.84 -27.51 -48.37
C ALA A 9 1.97 -27.38 -47.11
N SER A 10 2.12 -28.32 -46.17
CA SER A 10 1.47 -28.23 -44.85
C SER A 10 2.21 -27.21 -43.98
N LEU A 11 1.54 -26.11 -43.63
CA LEU A 11 2.00 -25.17 -42.62
C LEU A 11 1.78 -25.80 -41.23
N VAL A 12 2.86 -26.08 -40.51
CA VAL A 12 2.81 -26.42 -39.08
C VAL A 12 2.83 -25.10 -38.31
N THR A 13 1.69 -24.69 -37.76
CA THR A 13 1.61 -23.57 -36.82
C THR A 13 2.15 -24.01 -35.46
N ALA A 14 3.29 -23.47 -35.06
CA ALA A 14 3.81 -23.60 -33.70
C ALA A 14 2.89 -22.82 -32.73
N VAL A 15 2.25 -23.51 -31.80
CA VAL A 15 1.51 -22.90 -30.69
C VAL A 15 2.54 -22.47 -29.64
N SER A 16 2.85 -21.17 -29.59
CA SER A 16 3.66 -20.59 -28.54
C SER A 16 2.86 -20.54 -27.23
N LEU A 17 3.20 -21.38 -26.27
CA LEU A 17 2.74 -21.25 -24.89
C LEU A 17 3.44 -20.05 -24.26
N LEU A 18 2.74 -18.93 -24.17
CA LEU A 18 3.16 -17.83 -23.32
C LEU A 18 2.96 -18.23 -21.85
N PRO A 19 3.94 -17.99 -20.96
CA PRO A 19 3.72 -18.10 -19.53
C PRO A 19 2.60 -17.12 -19.14
N GLY A 20 1.58 -17.61 -18.45
CA GLY A 20 0.56 -16.76 -17.84
C GLY A 20 1.22 -15.84 -16.82
N ALA A 21 1.11 -14.53 -17.04
CA ALA A 21 1.42 -13.56 -16.00
C ALA A 21 0.47 -13.82 -14.82
N ALA A 22 1.04 -14.02 -13.63
CA ALA A 22 0.26 -13.96 -12.40
C ALA A 22 -0.39 -12.57 -12.30
N PRO A 23 -1.66 -12.46 -11.87
CA PRO A 23 -2.27 -11.15 -11.64
C PRO A 23 -1.42 -10.34 -10.66
N ALA A 24 -1.02 -9.14 -11.10
CA ALA A 24 -0.39 -8.16 -10.23
C ALA A 24 -1.41 -7.68 -9.18
N ALA A 25 -0.85 -7.38 -8.00
CA ALA A 25 -1.47 -6.93 -6.76
C ALA A 25 -2.66 -5.95 -6.87
N GLY A 26 -3.56 -6.04 -5.88
CA GLY A 26 -4.49 -4.99 -5.39
C GLY A 26 -5.26 -4.17 -6.44
N THR A 27 -6.59 -4.24 -6.45
CA THR A 27 -7.42 -3.42 -7.34
C THR A 27 -7.32 -1.91 -7.02
N GLY A 28 -6.47 -1.19 -7.75
CA GLY A 28 -6.62 0.24 -8.10
C GLY A 28 -6.02 1.28 -7.15
N GLY A 29 -5.40 2.31 -7.75
CA GLY A 29 -4.97 3.58 -7.12
C GLY A 29 -3.46 3.77 -7.07
N GLY A 30 -2.93 4.82 -7.71
CA GLY A 30 -1.57 5.29 -7.45
C GLY A 30 -1.51 6.16 -6.19
N LEU A 31 -0.32 6.60 -5.81
CA LEU A 31 -0.12 7.42 -4.60
C LEU A 31 -0.91 8.73 -4.63
N HIS A 32 -1.20 9.27 -5.83
CA HIS A 32 -2.03 10.46 -5.99
C HIS A 32 -3.48 10.18 -5.56
N GLU A 33 -4.05 9.06 -5.99
CA GLU A 33 -5.40 8.65 -5.61
C GLU A 33 -5.51 8.37 -4.11
N VAL A 34 -4.47 7.78 -3.51
CA VAL A 34 -4.38 7.58 -2.05
C VAL A 34 -4.44 8.91 -1.31
N ARG A 35 -3.67 9.90 -1.79
CA ARG A 35 -3.65 11.25 -1.22
C ARG A 35 -5.02 11.92 -1.33
N GLU A 36 -5.70 11.81 -2.47
CA GLU A 36 -7.05 12.35 -2.63
C GLU A 36 -8.07 11.65 -1.71
N ALA A 37 -8.05 10.31 -1.65
CA ALA A 37 -8.99 9.52 -0.85
C ALA A 37 -8.87 9.78 0.66
N THR A 38 -7.66 10.09 1.12
CA THR A 38 -7.35 10.32 2.55
C THR A 38 -7.34 11.79 2.94
N ALA A 39 -7.61 12.72 2.02
CA ALA A 39 -7.60 14.16 2.30
C ALA A 39 -8.58 14.55 3.42
N ARG A 40 -9.72 13.83 3.53
CA ARG A 40 -10.70 14.03 4.60
C ARG A 40 -10.14 13.73 6.00
N TYR A 41 -9.16 12.84 6.10
CA TYR A 41 -8.52 12.44 7.35
C TYR A 41 -7.41 13.37 7.81
N LYS A 42 -7.11 14.46 7.08
CA LYS A 42 -6.31 15.56 7.64
C LYS A 42 -6.88 16.08 8.95
N ASN A 43 -8.21 15.99 9.10
CA ASN A 43 -8.87 16.13 10.38
C ASN A 43 -9.06 14.75 11.01
N VAL A 44 -8.39 14.49 12.14
CA VAL A 44 -8.46 13.20 12.85
C VAL A 44 -9.88 12.80 13.25
N TRP A 45 -10.79 13.76 13.44
CA TRP A 45 -12.20 13.45 13.73
C TRP A 45 -12.89 12.68 12.60
N GLY A 46 -12.45 12.88 11.35
CA GLY A 46 -12.93 12.08 10.22
C GLY A 46 -12.48 10.63 10.32
N ALA A 47 -11.25 10.37 10.77
CA ALA A 47 -10.74 9.02 10.97
C ALA A 47 -11.50 8.31 12.10
N LEU A 48 -11.69 9.01 13.24
CA LEU A 48 -12.46 8.48 14.37
C LEU A 48 -13.92 8.18 13.99
N ALA A 49 -14.56 9.05 13.19
CA ALA A 49 -15.93 8.83 12.72
C ALA A 49 -16.05 7.62 11.78
N ASP A 50 -15.00 7.35 10.99
CA ASP A 50 -14.91 6.20 10.08
C ASP A 50 -14.38 4.93 10.79
N GLY A 51 -14.22 4.95 12.11
CA GLY A 51 -13.91 3.78 12.93
C GLY A 51 -12.43 3.47 13.14
N TYR A 52 -11.52 4.37 12.76
CA TYR A 52 -10.11 4.22 13.09
C TYR A 52 -9.89 4.51 14.58
N GLU A 53 -9.12 3.67 15.26
CA GLU A 53 -8.83 3.79 16.69
C GLU A 53 -7.33 3.94 16.95
N LEU A 54 -6.97 4.68 18.01
CA LEU A 54 -5.56 4.83 18.40
C LEU A 54 -4.99 3.47 18.83
N ALA A 55 -4.05 2.94 18.04
CA ALA A 55 -3.43 1.64 18.28
C ALA A 55 -2.10 1.73 19.02
N SER A 56 -1.41 2.87 18.95
CA SER A 56 -0.10 3.07 19.56
C SER A 56 0.07 4.49 20.13
N PRO A 57 0.90 4.67 21.18
CA PRO A 57 1.41 6.00 21.53
C PRO A 57 2.25 6.57 20.38
N CYS A 58 2.56 7.86 20.42
CA CYS A 58 3.46 8.44 19.42
C CYS A 58 4.85 7.80 19.52
N VAL A 59 5.33 7.28 18.40
CA VAL A 59 6.68 6.72 18.28
C VAL A 59 7.52 7.66 17.41
N PRO A 60 8.67 8.19 17.89
CA PRO A 60 9.53 9.04 17.08
C PRO A 60 9.90 8.37 15.76
N GLY A 61 9.82 9.11 14.65
CA GLY A 61 10.00 8.56 13.31
C GLY A 61 8.75 7.89 12.70
N MET A 62 7.73 7.57 13.51
CA MET A 62 6.54 6.82 13.09
C MET A 62 5.22 7.53 13.39
N GLY A 63 5.16 8.40 14.40
CA GLY A 63 3.93 9.08 14.80
C GLY A 63 2.94 8.21 15.57
N PHE A 64 1.70 8.69 15.67
CA PHE A 64 0.55 7.97 16.20
C PHE A 64 -0.13 7.15 15.10
N HIS A 65 -0.38 5.87 15.37
CA HIS A 65 -1.08 4.99 14.43
C HIS A 65 -2.54 4.87 14.83
N PHE A 66 -3.40 5.23 13.89
CA PHE A 66 -4.84 5.03 14.00
C PHE A 66 -5.20 3.86 13.08
N LEU A 67 -5.58 2.73 13.66
CA LEU A 67 -5.86 1.47 12.96
C LEU A 67 -7.37 1.35 12.72
N GLY A 68 -7.76 1.09 11.48
CA GLY A 68 -9.16 0.81 11.11
C GLY A 68 -9.43 -0.67 10.87
N SER A 69 -8.48 -1.38 10.25
CA SER A 69 -8.60 -2.80 9.94
C SER A 69 -7.23 -3.42 9.70
N VAL A 70 -7.15 -4.75 9.66
CA VAL A 70 -5.99 -5.49 9.15
C VAL A 70 -6.52 -6.45 8.10
N ALA A 71 -5.92 -6.47 6.90
CA ALA A 71 -6.32 -7.39 5.84
C ALA A 71 -5.98 -8.83 6.24
N ALA A 72 -6.88 -9.77 5.94
CA ALA A 72 -6.58 -11.20 6.06
C ALA A 72 -5.44 -11.60 5.12
N ASP A 73 -5.48 -11.10 3.88
CA ASP A 73 -4.47 -11.36 2.85
C ASP A 73 -4.46 -10.26 1.75
N GLN A 74 -3.67 -10.50 0.70
CA GLN A 74 -3.51 -9.60 -0.46
C GLN A 74 -4.83 -9.18 -1.13
N SER A 75 -5.88 -10.01 -1.06
CA SER A 75 -7.16 -9.79 -1.75
C SER A 75 -8.05 -8.75 -1.09
N GLU A 76 -7.85 -8.47 0.19
CA GLU A 76 -8.60 -7.45 0.94
C GLU A 76 -7.95 -6.06 0.89
N LEU A 77 -6.75 -5.95 0.32
CA LEU A 77 -6.04 -4.68 0.22
C LEU A 77 -6.61 -3.78 -0.88
N VAL A 78 -7.07 -2.60 -0.48
CA VAL A 78 -7.52 -1.52 -1.36
C VAL A 78 -6.65 -0.30 -1.12
N ALA A 79 -5.91 0.14 -2.14
CA ALA A 79 -4.91 1.21 -1.97
C ALA A 79 -5.54 2.51 -1.43
N THR A 80 -6.73 2.87 -1.89
CA THR A 80 -7.44 4.10 -1.46
C THR A 80 -8.15 3.98 -0.11
N GLU A 81 -8.11 2.81 0.53
CA GLU A 81 -8.69 2.54 1.85
C GLU A 81 -7.61 1.97 2.77
N PRO A 82 -6.64 2.81 3.20
CA PRO A 82 -5.53 2.33 4.00
C PRO A 82 -6.00 1.76 5.33
N ASN A 83 -5.34 0.70 5.78
CA ASN A 83 -5.60 0.02 7.04
C ASN A 83 -5.28 0.91 8.25
N VAL A 84 -4.27 1.78 8.09
CA VAL A 84 -3.72 2.64 9.15
C VAL A 84 -3.54 4.07 8.64
N LEU A 85 -3.85 5.04 9.49
CA LEU A 85 -3.58 6.46 9.30
C LEU A 85 -2.54 6.91 10.33
N VAL A 86 -1.53 7.65 9.87
CA VAL A 86 -0.40 8.03 10.70
C VAL A 86 -0.38 9.54 10.92
N TYR A 87 -0.33 9.96 12.19
CA TYR A 87 -0.36 11.36 12.58
C TYR A 87 0.87 11.78 13.37
N ALA A 88 1.36 12.99 13.10
CA ALA A 88 2.33 13.68 13.95
C ALA A 88 1.62 14.71 14.84
N PRO A 89 2.06 14.90 16.10
CA PRO A 89 1.53 15.96 16.95
C PRO A 89 1.90 17.35 16.44
N LEU A 90 1.05 18.33 16.77
CA LEU A 90 1.28 19.76 16.57
C LEU A 90 1.42 20.46 17.94
N PRO A 91 2.12 21.62 18.00
CA PRO A 91 2.33 22.34 19.27
C PRO A 91 1.06 22.78 20.01
N ASP A 92 -0.07 22.89 19.30
CA ASP A 92 -1.37 23.25 19.88
C ASP A 92 -2.16 22.03 20.40
N GLY A 93 -1.56 20.84 20.38
CA GLY A 93 -2.20 19.58 20.74
C GLY A 93 -3.03 18.96 19.59
N GLY A 94 -3.05 19.60 18.42
CA GLY A 94 -3.64 19.04 17.22
C GLY A 94 -2.83 17.88 16.65
N LEU A 95 -3.43 17.17 15.70
CA LEU A 95 -2.79 16.08 14.96
C LEU A 95 -2.77 16.43 13.47
N ARG A 96 -1.62 16.19 12.83
CA ARG A 96 -1.44 16.35 11.38
C ARG A 96 -1.22 14.98 10.75
N LEU A 97 -2.04 14.64 9.76
CA LEU A 97 -1.84 13.44 8.96
C LEU A 97 -0.51 13.55 8.18
N VAL A 98 0.37 12.55 8.32
CA VAL A 98 1.71 12.52 7.71
C VAL A 98 1.93 11.34 6.79
N ALA A 99 1.25 10.21 7.04
CA ALA A 99 1.36 9.01 6.23
C ALA A 99 0.06 8.20 6.26
N VAL A 100 0.04 7.18 5.42
CA VAL A 100 -0.87 6.05 5.51
C VAL A 100 -0.05 4.78 5.60
N GLU A 101 -0.62 3.71 6.13
CA GLU A 101 0.02 2.40 6.16
C GLU A 101 -1.00 1.30 5.86
N TYR A 102 -0.50 0.21 5.29
CA TYR A 102 -1.25 -0.98 4.96
C TYR A 102 -0.80 -2.13 5.84
N ALA A 103 -1.72 -3.00 6.23
CA ALA A 103 -1.49 -4.07 7.18
C ALA A 103 -2.15 -5.36 6.70
N SER A 104 -1.41 -6.46 6.72
CA SER A 104 -1.88 -7.78 6.29
C SER A 104 -1.33 -8.90 7.16
N PHE A 105 -2.16 -9.88 7.54
CA PHE A 105 -1.69 -11.05 8.29
C PHE A 105 -0.78 -11.96 7.45
N GLU A 106 -0.98 -11.98 6.14
CA GLU A 106 -0.15 -12.73 5.18
C GLU A 106 0.80 -11.80 4.40
N PRO A 107 1.90 -12.32 3.82
CA PRO A 107 2.76 -11.55 2.93
C PRO A 107 1.96 -10.91 1.79
N ALA A 108 2.16 -9.62 1.60
CA ALA A 108 1.43 -8.83 0.60
C ALA A 108 2.31 -7.78 -0.06
N SER A 109 1.76 -7.12 -1.07
CA SER A 109 2.42 -6.04 -1.79
C SER A 109 1.43 -5.00 -2.29
N LEU A 110 1.87 -3.75 -2.34
CA LEU A 110 1.20 -2.63 -3.01
C LEU A 110 2.25 -1.71 -3.62
N PHE A 111 1.90 -1.00 -4.69
CA PHE A 111 2.79 -0.05 -5.37
C PHE A 111 4.15 -0.63 -5.82
N GLY A 112 4.20 -1.94 -6.09
CA GLY A 112 5.45 -2.63 -6.44
C GLY A 112 6.42 -2.82 -5.26
N ARG A 113 5.93 -2.69 -4.02
CA ARG A 113 6.69 -2.92 -2.78
C ARG A 113 6.07 -4.09 -2.02
N THR A 114 6.90 -5.05 -1.62
CA THR A 114 6.53 -6.06 -0.64
C THR A 114 6.44 -5.41 0.73
N PHE A 115 5.48 -5.85 1.53
CA PHE A 115 5.33 -5.38 2.90
C PHE A 115 6.46 -5.92 3.77
N ASP A 116 6.91 -5.13 4.74
CA ASP A 116 7.86 -5.55 5.76
C ASP A 116 7.22 -6.66 6.62
N PRO A 117 7.99 -7.68 7.05
CA PRO A 117 7.47 -8.76 7.86
C PRO A 117 7.09 -8.30 9.29
N PRO A 118 6.23 -9.04 9.99
CA PRO A 118 5.90 -8.77 11.39
C PRO A 118 7.15 -8.54 12.25
N SER A 119 7.08 -7.52 13.10
CA SER A 119 8.15 -7.12 14.02
C SER A 119 7.62 -7.04 15.45
N GLY A 120 8.46 -6.64 16.41
CA GLY A 120 7.99 -6.39 17.78
C GLY A 120 6.99 -5.22 17.89
N GLU A 121 6.89 -4.38 16.87
CA GLU A 121 6.02 -3.20 16.84
C GLU A 121 4.64 -3.51 16.24
N ALA A 122 4.55 -4.49 15.33
CA ALA A 122 3.31 -4.92 14.69
C ALA A 122 3.31 -6.44 14.44
N PRO A 123 2.27 -7.18 14.86
CA PRO A 123 2.18 -8.64 14.67
C PRO A 123 1.75 -9.06 13.25
N PHE A 124 1.82 -8.16 12.26
CA PHE A 124 1.38 -8.35 10.88
C PHE A 124 2.35 -7.68 9.91
N HIS A 125 2.27 -8.02 8.62
CA HIS A 125 3.06 -7.39 7.57
C HIS A 125 2.59 -5.96 7.33
N THR A 126 3.49 -5.01 7.15
CA THR A 126 3.11 -3.62 6.90
C THR A 126 3.85 -2.91 5.77
N LEU A 127 3.25 -1.84 5.26
CA LEU A 127 3.88 -0.94 4.29
C LEU A 127 3.51 0.51 4.61
N HIS A 128 4.50 1.29 5.02
CA HIS A 128 4.38 2.74 5.16
C HIS A 128 4.33 3.43 3.79
N ALA A 129 3.49 4.45 3.66
CA ALA A 129 3.45 5.35 2.52
C ALA A 129 3.33 6.81 2.99
N TRP A 130 4.43 7.56 2.91
CA TRP A 130 4.58 8.95 3.34
C TRP A 130 3.93 9.96 2.38
N VAL A 131 2.64 9.76 2.07
CA VAL A 131 1.89 10.51 1.04
C VAL A 131 1.56 11.97 1.43
N TRP A 132 1.77 12.35 2.69
CA TRP A 132 1.46 13.69 3.20
C TRP A 132 2.67 14.47 3.72
N GLN A 133 3.73 13.79 4.15
CA GLN A 133 4.98 14.40 4.59
C GLN A 133 6.14 13.75 3.85
N ASP A 134 6.95 14.53 3.15
CA ASP A 134 8.11 13.99 2.44
C ASP A 134 9.08 13.28 3.41
N ASP A 135 9.70 12.21 2.91
CA ASP A 135 10.71 11.44 3.61
C ASP A 135 12.02 11.46 2.80
N PRO A 136 13.15 11.91 3.37
CA PRO A 136 14.43 11.91 2.67
C PRO A 136 14.95 10.51 2.29
N ASP A 137 14.55 9.48 3.04
CA ASP A 137 14.92 8.07 2.78
C ASP A 137 13.94 7.39 1.80
N GLY A 138 12.81 8.06 1.50
CA GLY A 138 11.91 7.75 0.40
C GLY A 138 10.47 7.46 0.83
N MET A 139 9.55 7.53 -0.14
CA MET A 139 8.10 7.40 0.06
C MET A 139 7.64 6.18 0.86
N PHE A 140 8.39 5.07 0.83
CA PHE A 140 8.05 3.81 1.52
C PHE A 140 9.11 3.42 2.57
N ALA A 141 9.88 4.37 3.08
CA ALA A 141 10.79 4.11 4.19
C ALA A 141 9.99 3.67 5.43
N ALA A 142 10.54 2.74 6.21
CA ALA A 142 9.86 2.23 7.40
C ALA A 142 9.68 3.32 8.48
N GLN A 143 10.56 4.33 8.52
CA GLN A 143 10.56 5.45 9.46
C GLN A 143 10.87 6.74 8.72
N ASN A 144 10.35 7.88 9.20
CA ASN A 144 10.62 9.21 8.69
C ASN A 144 11.28 10.10 9.76
N PRO A 145 12.58 10.48 9.62
CA PRO A 145 13.28 11.27 10.63
C PRO A 145 12.70 12.67 10.86
N GLY A 146 11.84 13.16 9.96
CA GLY A 146 11.10 14.43 10.12
C GLY A 146 9.85 14.32 11.00
N VAL A 147 9.47 13.12 11.46
CA VAL A 147 8.33 12.93 12.37
C VAL A 147 8.82 12.93 13.81
N SER A 148 8.51 14.01 14.53
CA SER A 148 8.80 14.17 15.95
C SER A 148 7.57 13.85 16.82
N CYS A 149 7.81 13.26 17.99
CA CYS A 149 6.80 13.14 19.06
C CYS A 149 7.03 14.15 20.18
N ASP A 150 8.10 14.95 20.08
CA ASP A 150 8.37 16.07 20.98
C ASP A 150 7.62 17.30 20.45
N VAL A 151 6.67 17.78 21.24
CA VAL A 151 5.92 19.04 21.02
C VAL A 151 6.01 19.95 22.23
#